data_AF-A0A942V403-F1
#
_entry.id   AF-A0A942V403-F1
#
_cell.length_a   1.000
_cell.length_b   1.000
_cell.length_c   1.000
_cell.angle_alpha   90.00
_cell.angle_beta   90.00
_cell.angle_gamma   90.00
#
_symmetry.space_group_name_H-M   'P 1'
#
loop_
_entity.id
_entity.type
_entity.pdbx_description
1 polymer ?
#
loop_
_entity_poly.entity_id
_entity_poly.type
_entity_poly.pdbx_seq_one_letter_code
_entity_poly.pdbx_strand_id
1 'polypeptide(L)'
;MKIKTILFILMLFIPVFCAQSAQAMKIGLIDGADEVRIGVSKKANLISPIHNKSFYEIAAMKAYAFKASGDTISINLNNQWFNLNIKRVVIKPQDKGFVSTKRRWYRGEFIIENRGGNLVVVNNIPLEEYMLGVVPSEMPSKWNYEALKAQAIAARSYAIANRGKRAAHGYDLKDTPEDQAYGGASAETANTNRAVIETKGIVITYNQKVIPAYYSASAGGHTVNAGAVWNKDLPYLKSVPSFDDNVKKNGHGLGMSQHGANNLAQQGYNAYQILTYYYNNVKFGRLDPAWVL
;
A
#
# COMPACT_ATOMS: atom_id res chain seq x y z
N MET A 1 -48.27 54.33 -14.89
CA MET A 1 -46.90 53.94 -14.50
C MET A 1 -46.98 52.88 -13.41
N LYS A 2 -46.72 51.60 -13.70
CA LYS A 2 -46.62 50.53 -12.69
C LYS A 2 -45.21 49.94 -12.77
N ILE A 3 -44.42 50.16 -11.72
CA ILE A 3 -43.05 49.64 -11.60
C ILE A 3 -43.16 48.20 -11.13
N LYS A 4 -42.64 47.25 -11.93
CA LYS A 4 -42.48 45.84 -11.54
C LYS A 4 -41.11 45.69 -10.86
N THR A 5 -41.10 45.33 -9.59
CA THR A 5 -39.89 44.95 -8.85
C THR A 5 -39.43 43.57 -9.34
N ILE A 6 -38.25 43.51 -9.97
CA ILE A 6 -37.61 42.25 -10.39
C ILE A 6 -36.75 41.76 -9.22
N LEU A 7 -37.14 40.62 -8.65
CA LEU A 7 -36.39 39.92 -7.60
C LEU A 7 -35.26 39.12 -8.25
N PHE A 8 -34.00 39.54 -8.04
CA PHE A 8 -32.82 38.80 -8.49
C PHE A 8 -32.52 37.68 -7.49
N ILE A 9 -32.87 36.44 -7.84
CA ILE A 9 -32.47 35.26 -7.08
C ILE A 9 -31.05 34.89 -7.53
N LEU A 10 -30.07 35.20 -6.68
CA LEU A 10 -28.68 34.78 -6.87
C LEU A 10 -28.58 33.27 -6.58
N MET A 11 -28.68 32.44 -7.63
CA MET A 11 -28.37 31.01 -7.52
C MET A 11 -26.86 30.85 -7.26
N LEU A 12 -26.49 30.63 -6.00
CA LEU A 12 -25.18 30.11 -5.62
C LEU A 12 -25.03 28.72 -6.24
N PHE A 13 -24.30 28.64 -7.35
CA PHE A 13 -23.74 27.40 -7.85
C PHE A 13 -22.73 26.91 -6.82
N ILE A 14 -23.15 26.03 -5.92
CA ILE A 14 -22.24 25.24 -5.11
C ILE A 14 -21.70 24.17 -6.05
N PRO A 15 -20.41 24.21 -6.47
CA PRO A 15 -19.84 23.07 -7.16
C PRO A 15 -19.89 21.91 -6.18
N VAL A 16 -20.74 20.92 -6.46
CA VAL A 16 -20.64 19.60 -5.86
C VAL A 16 -19.30 19.05 -6.35
N PHE A 17 -18.24 19.29 -5.57
CA PHE A 17 -17.02 18.53 -5.70
C PHE A 17 -17.40 17.09 -5.37
N CYS A 18 -17.64 16.31 -6.43
CA CYS A 18 -17.61 14.86 -6.34
C CYS A 18 -16.21 14.52 -5.85
N ALA A 19 -16.09 14.20 -4.56
CA ALA A 19 -14.84 13.78 -3.96
C ALA A 19 -14.44 12.45 -4.60
N GLN A 20 -13.70 12.52 -5.70
CA GLN A 20 -12.93 11.41 -6.20
C GLN A 20 -11.88 11.10 -5.12
N SER A 21 -12.08 10.04 -4.36
CA SER A 21 -11.05 9.49 -3.47
C SER A 21 -9.91 8.93 -4.34
N ALA A 22 -9.01 9.80 -4.80
CA ALA A 22 -8.10 9.52 -5.90
C ALA A 22 -6.74 8.91 -5.48
N GLN A 23 -6.62 8.38 -4.27
CA GLN A 23 -5.29 8.10 -3.68
C GLN A 23 -5.21 6.72 -2.99
N ALA A 24 -5.63 5.67 -3.70
CA ALA A 24 -5.33 4.29 -3.35
C ALA A 24 -3.96 3.83 -3.92
N MET A 25 -3.32 2.91 -3.21
CA MET A 25 -2.18 2.12 -3.67
C MET A 25 -2.67 0.86 -4.38
N LYS A 26 -2.04 0.53 -5.50
CA LYS A 26 -2.25 -0.73 -6.22
C LYS A 26 -1.13 -1.69 -5.91
N ILE A 27 -1.42 -2.73 -5.15
CA ILE A 27 -0.42 -3.72 -4.73
C ILE A 27 -0.62 -5.02 -5.52
N GLY A 28 0.35 -5.39 -6.35
CA GLY A 28 0.34 -6.65 -7.07
C GLY A 28 0.53 -7.83 -6.12
N LEU A 29 -0.46 -8.73 -6.07
CA LEU A 29 -0.45 -9.92 -5.23
C LEU A 29 -0.09 -11.20 -6.02
N ILE A 30 -0.58 -11.26 -7.27
CA ILE A 30 -0.35 -12.34 -8.24
C ILE A 30 -0.13 -11.67 -9.59
N ASP A 31 0.92 -12.06 -10.31
CA ASP A 31 1.29 -11.51 -11.62
C ASP A 31 1.71 -12.67 -12.52
N GLY A 32 0.77 -13.16 -13.34
CA GLY A 32 0.99 -14.31 -14.23
C GLY A 32 0.38 -15.62 -13.73
N ALA A 33 -0.95 -15.71 -13.69
CA ALA A 33 -1.64 -16.97 -13.38
C ALA A 33 -2.78 -17.28 -14.36
N ASP A 34 -2.98 -18.55 -14.70
CA ASP A 34 -4.08 -18.96 -15.57
C ASP A 34 -5.43 -18.95 -14.83
N GLU A 35 -5.40 -19.33 -13.54
CA GLU A 35 -6.54 -19.34 -12.61
C GLU A 35 -6.14 -18.74 -11.25
N VAL A 36 -7.05 -17.97 -10.66
CA VAL A 36 -6.92 -17.42 -9.31
C VAL A 36 -8.17 -17.70 -8.49
N ARG A 37 -8.01 -17.87 -7.17
CA ARG A 37 -9.13 -18.05 -6.25
C ARG A 37 -9.25 -16.85 -5.33
N ILE A 38 -10.43 -16.23 -5.33
CA ILE A 38 -10.75 -15.07 -4.50
C ILE A 38 -11.88 -15.41 -3.53
N GLY A 39 -11.65 -15.20 -2.24
CA GLY A 39 -12.70 -15.26 -1.22
C GLY A 39 -13.11 -13.87 -0.75
N VAL A 40 -14.29 -13.78 -0.12
CA VAL A 40 -14.80 -12.54 0.47
C VAL A 40 -15.39 -12.81 1.85
N SER A 41 -15.16 -11.95 2.83
CA SER A 41 -15.67 -12.16 4.20
C SER A 41 -17.13 -11.70 4.38
N LYS A 42 -17.56 -10.78 3.51
CA LYS A 42 -18.93 -10.29 3.37
C LYS A 42 -19.36 -10.49 1.92
N LYS A 43 -20.64 -10.22 1.63
CA LYS A 43 -21.09 -10.14 0.24
C LYS A 43 -20.21 -9.14 -0.52
N ALA A 44 -19.97 -9.39 -1.81
CA ALA A 44 -19.18 -8.48 -2.63
C ALA A 44 -19.80 -8.29 -4.00
N ASN A 45 -19.68 -7.06 -4.50
CA ASN A 45 -20.11 -6.72 -5.85
C ASN A 45 -18.98 -6.99 -6.84
N LEU A 46 -19.31 -7.62 -7.96
CA LEU A 46 -18.47 -7.66 -9.15
C LEU A 46 -18.82 -6.46 -10.03
N ILE A 47 -17.84 -5.59 -10.25
CA ILE A 47 -18.03 -4.30 -10.91
C ILE A 47 -17.20 -4.28 -12.19
N SER A 48 -17.84 -3.86 -13.29
CA SER A 48 -17.14 -3.56 -14.54
C SER A 48 -16.53 -2.15 -14.45
N PRO A 49 -15.20 -1.99 -14.60
CA PRO A 49 -14.56 -0.68 -14.49
C PRO A 49 -14.92 0.27 -15.65
N ILE A 50 -15.40 -0.26 -16.78
CA ILE A 50 -15.79 0.56 -17.95
C ILE A 50 -17.06 1.35 -17.66
N HIS A 51 -18.05 0.72 -17.02
CA HIS A 51 -19.35 1.31 -16.75
C HIS A 51 -19.55 1.70 -15.28
N ASN A 52 -18.57 1.38 -14.42
CA ASN A 52 -18.65 1.47 -12.96
C ASN A 52 -19.96 0.88 -12.40
N LYS A 53 -20.48 -0.18 -13.03
CA LYS A 53 -21.76 -0.79 -12.70
C LYS A 53 -21.52 -2.19 -12.12
N SER A 54 -22.13 -2.45 -10.97
CA SER A 54 -22.23 -3.82 -10.42
C SER A 54 -23.10 -4.66 -11.34
N PHE A 55 -22.62 -5.83 -11.73
CA PHE A 55 -23.37 -6.76 -12.60
C PHE A 55 -23.65 -8.10 -11.92
N TYR A 56 -23.01 -8.39 -10.78
CA TYR A 56 -23.23 -9.62 -10.03
C TYR A 56 -22.83 -9.45 -8.56
N GLU A 57 -23.51 -10.14 -7.65
CA GLU A 57 -23.16 -10.20 -6.23
C GLU A 57 -22.68 -11.62 -5.87
N ILE A 58 -21.51 -11.71 -5.25
CA ILE A 58 -20.98 -12.97 -4.72
C ILE A 58 -21.23 -13.07 -3.20
N ALA A 59 -21.59 -14.28 -2.76
CA ALA A 59 -21.89 -14.56 -1.36
C ALA A 59 -20.66 -14.50 -0.45
N ALA A 60 -20.89 -14.10 0.81
CA ALA A 60 -19.90 -14.09 1.88
C ALA A 60 -19.34 -15.49 2.18
N MET A 61 -18.10 -15.53 2.68
CA MET A 61 -17.40 -16.73 3.14
C MET A 61 -17.29 -17.86 2.12
N LYS A 62 -17.43 -17.53 0.82
CA LYS A 62 -17.24 -18.44 -0.31
C LYS A 62 -16.07 -17.97 -1.17
N ALA A 63 -15.29 -18.91 -1.66
CA ALA A 63 -14.23 -18.67 -2.63
C ALA A 63 -14.74 -18.93 -4.06
N TYR A 64 -14.36 -18.06 -4.98
CA TYR A 64 -14.70 -18.12 -6.39
C TYR A 64 -13.41 -18.23 -7.21
N ALA A 65 -13.40 -19.15 -8.17
CA ALA A 65 -12.30 -19.29 -9.11
C ALA A 65 -12.54 -18.38 -10.32
N PHE A 66 -11.49 -17.69 -10.75
CA PHE A 66 -11.47 -16.85 -11.95
C PHE A 66 -10.36 -17.37 -12.85
N LYS A 67 -10.60 -17.47 -14.14
CA LYS A 67 -9.59 -17.88 -15.12
C LYS A 67 -9.59 -16.99 -16.34
N ALA A 68 -8.45 -16.92 -17.02
CA ALA A 68 -8.37 -16.31 -18.34
C ALA A 68 -9.17 -17.13 -19.36
N SER A 69 -9.89 -16.43 -20.24
CA SER A 69 -10.71 -17.00 -21.29
C SER A 69 -10.47 -16.22 -22.58
N GLY A 70 -9.37 -16.56 -23.26
CA GLY A 70 -8.81 -15.68 -24.29
C GLY A 70 -8.42 -14.34 -23.67
N ASP A 71 -9.05 -13.26 -24.14
CA ASP A 71 -8.79 -11.89 -23.70
C ASP A 71 -9.73 -11.41 -22.58
N THR A 72 -10.69 -12.25 -22.16
CA THR A 72 -11.67 -11.93 -21.11
C THR A 72 -11.48 -12.82 -19.88
N ILE A 73 -12.24 -12.54 -18.82
CA ILE A 73 -12.21 -13.29 -17.57
C ILE A 73 -13.47 -14.16 -17.47
N SER A 74 -13.31 -15.42 -17.07
CA SER A 74 -14.41 -16.30 -16.67
C SER A 74 -14.42 -16.51 -15.16
N ILE A 75 -15.61 -16.64 -14.57
CA ILE A 75 -15.81 -17.00 -13.16
C ILE A 75 -16.46 -18.38 -13.05
N ASN A 76 -16.04 -19.18 -12.07
CA ASN A 76 -16.70 -20.42 -11.73
C ASN A 76 -17.82 -20.17 -10.71
N LEU A 77 -19.06 -20.44 -11.11
CA LEU A 77 -20.24 -20.39 -10.26
C LEU A 77 -20.86 -21.78 -10.25
N ASN A 78 -20.89 -22.41 -9.06
CA ASN A 78 -21.51 -23.73 -8.85
C ASN A 78 -21.01 -24.79 -9.85
N ASN A 79 -19.69 -24.88 -10.02
CA ASN A 79 -19.00 -25.80 -10.94
C ASN A 79 -19.24 -25.56 -12.44
N GLN A 80 -19.82 -24.41 -12.81
CA GLN A 80 -19.98 -23.98 -14.19
C GLN A 80 -19.19 -22.70 -14.45
N TRP A 81 -18.55 -22.61 -15.62
CA TRP A 81 -17.77 -21.44 -16.02
C TRP A 81 -18.65 -20.46 -16.81
N PHE A 82 -18.68 -19.21 -16.36
CA PHE A 82 -19.39 -18.12 -17.01
C PHE A 82 -18.38 -17.08 -17.47
N ASN A 83 -18.37 -16.77 -18.77
CA ASN A 83 -17.54 -15.70 -19.31
C ASN A 83 -18.15 -14.34 -18.95
N LEU A 84 -17.39 -13.49 -18.28
CA LEU A 84 -17.82 -12.15 -17.88
C LEU A 84 -17.78 -11.15 -19.05
N ASN A 85 -17.17 -11.52 -20.18
CA ASN A 85 -16.98 -10.70 -21.37
C ASN A 85 -16.25 -9.36 -21.09
N ILE A 86 -15.43 -9.32 -20.05
CA ILE A 86 -14.64 -8.17 -19.61
C ILE A 86 -13.20 -8.63 -19.34
N LYS A 87 -12.23 -7.74 -19.60
CA LYS A 87 -10.81 -8.01 -19.32
C LYS A 87 -10.41 -7.71 -17.88
N ARG A 88 -11.21 -6.90 -17.18
CA ARG A 88 -10.92 -6.43 -15.83
C ARG A 88 -12.19 -6.42 -15.00
N VAL A 89 -12.12 -6.97 -13.80
CA VAL A 89 -13.23 -6.98 -12.83
C VAL A 89 -12.74 -6.47 -11.49
N VAL A 90 -13.55 -5.62 -10.84
CA VAL A 90 -13.32 -5.19 -9.46
C VAL A 90 -14.21 -6.00 -8.54
N ILE A 91 -13.64 -6.54 -7.48
CA ILE A 91 -14.32 -7.28 -6.42
C ILE A 91 -14.35 -6.40 -5.19
N LYS A 92 -15.49 -5.76 -4.97
CA LYS A 92 -15.67 -4.80 -3.88
C LYS A 92 -16.53 -5.39 -2.76
N PRO A 93 -15.94 -5.73 -1.60
CA PRO A 93 -16.70 -6.24 -0.46
C PRO A 93 -17.61 -5.15 0.12
N GLN A 94 -18.81 -5.54 0.55
CA GLN A 94 -19.76 -4.68 1.26
C GLN A 94 -19.32 -4.47 2.72
N ASP A 95 -19.81 -3.39 3.35
CA ASP A 95 -19.61 -3.09 4.78
C ASP A 95 -18.15 -3.13 5.25
N LYS A 96 -17.23 -2.69 4.40
CA LYS A 96 -15.78 -2.77 4.64
C LYS A 96 -15.29 -4.19 4.95
N GLY A 97 -15.93 -5.19 4.33
CA GLY A 97 -15.49 -6.58 4.36
C GLY A 97 -14.10 -6.76 3.75
N PHE A 98 -13.57 -7.98 3.88
CA PHE A 98 -12.25 -8.35 3.38
C PHE A 98 -12.37 -9.17 2.11
N VAL A 99 -11.35 -9.06 1.27
CA VAL A 99 -11.08 -9.94 0.12
C VAL A 99 -9.92 -10.87 0.48
N SER A 100 -9.87 -12.08 -0.07
CA SER A 100 -8.79 -13.03 0.23
C SER A 100 -8.23 -13.71 -1.00
N THR A 101 -6.93 -13.95 -0.95
CA THR A 101 -6.17 -14.84 -1.82
C THR A 101 -4.89 -15.24 -1.07
N LYS A 102 -4.09 -16.19 -1.59
CA LYS A 102 -2.83 -16.64 -0.94
C LYS A 102 -3.01 -17.00 0.55
N ARG A 103 -4.19 -17.51 0.93
CA ARG A 103 -4.59 -17.84 2.31
C ARG A 103 -4.51 -16.65 3.30
N ARG A 104 -4.67 -15.42 2.83
CA ARG A 104 -4.66 -14.20 3.64
C ARG A 104 -5.88 -13.35 3.33
N TRP A 105 -6.34 -12.59 4.32
CA TRP A 105 -7.35 -11.56 4.18
C TRP A 105 -6.69 -10.20 3.94
N TYR A 106 -7.34 -9.37 3.13
CA TYR A 106 -6.88 -8.04 2.75
C TYR A 106 -8.05 -7.06 2.85
N ARG A 107 -7.73 -5.83 3.25
CA ARG A 107 -8.66 -4.69 3.20
C ARG A 107 -8.76 -4.15 1.77
N GLY A 108 -9.64 -3.19 1.57
CA GLY A 108 -9.91 -2.59 0.26
C GLY A 108 -10.62 -3.56 -0.68
N GLU A 109 -10.29 -3.45 -1.95
CA GLU A 109 -10.89 -4.25 -3.02
C GLU A 109 -9.81 -4.94 -3.85
N PHE A 110 -10.21 -5.98 -4.58
CA PHE A 110 -9.35 -6.63 -5.57
C PHE A 110 -9.72 -6.21 -6.97
N ILE A 111 -8.72 -6.03 -7.81
CA ILE A 111 -8.85 -5.90 -9.25
C ILE A 111 -8.21 -7.15 -9.85
N ILE A 112 -8.98 -7.91 -10.62
CA ILE A 112 -8.45 -8.98 -11.47
C ILE A 112 -8.40 -8.44 -12.88
N GLU A 113 -7.23 -8.54 -13.53
CA GLU A 113 -7.02 -8.13 -14.91
C GLU A 113 -6.43 -9.28 -15.71
N ASN A 114 -7.03 -9.59 -16.87
CA ASN A 114 -6.46 -10.47 -17.86
C ASN A 114 -5.53 -9.67 -18.77
N ARG A 115 -4.26 -10.08 -18.82
CA ARG A 115 -3.21 -9.49 -19.64
C ARG A 115 -2.68 -10.54 -20.61
N GLY A 116 -3.39 -10.72 -21.73
CA GLY A 116 -2.96 -11.65 -22.78
C GLY A 116 -2.96 -13.11 -22.34
N GLY A 117 -4.01 -13.54 -21.64
CA GLY A 117 -4.16 -14.91 -21.12
C GLY A 117 -3.63 -15.10 -19.70
N ASN A 118 -2.94 -14.11 -19.15
CA ASN A 118 -2.37 -14.18 -17.80
C ASN A 118 -3.15 -13.26 -16.85
N LEU A 119 -3.68 -13.81 -15.76
CA LEU A 119 -4.33 -13.03 -14.73
C LEU A 119 -3.31 -12.34 -13.81
N VAL A 120 -3.60 -11.07 -13.53
CA VAL A 120 -2.96 -10.28 -12.49
C VAL A 120 -4.02 -9.96 -11.43
N VAL A 121 -3.68 -10.16 -10.16
CA VAL A 121 -4.51 -9.79 -9.02
C VAL A 121 -3.84 -8.64 -8.28
N VAL A 122 -4.55 -7.52 -8.21
CA VAL A 122 -4.10 -6.29 -7.57
C VAL A 122 -5.01 -5.97 -6.40
N ASN A 123 -4.43 -5.70 -5.23
CA ASN A 123 -5.16 -5.09 -4.13
C ASN A 123 -5.16 -3.57 -4.28
N ASN A 124 -6.34 -2.99 -4.48
CA ASN A 124 -6.56 -1.55 -4.50
C ASN A 124 -7.02 -1.11 -3.10
N ILE A 125 -6.17 -0.35 -2.41
CA ILE A 125 -6.29 -0.12 -0.97
C ILE A 125 -5.82 1.29 -0.58
N PRO A 126 -6.49 1.99 0.37
CA PRO A 126 -5.99 3.25 0.91
C PRO A 126 -4.59 3.09 1.53
N LEU A 127 -3.75 4.12 1.41
CA LEU A 127 -2.36 4.07 1.87
C LEU A 127 -2.23 3.67 3.34
N GLU A 128 -3.05 4.23 4.22
CA GLU A 128 -2.98 3.95 5.65
C GLU A 128 -3.42 2.52 5.99
N GLU A 129 -4.41 1.98 5.27
CA GLU A 129 -4.82 0.57 5.43
C GLU A 129 -3.75 -0.39 4.89
N TYR A 130 -3.04 -0.01 3.83
CA TYR A 130 -1.87 -0.74 3.34
C TYR A 130 -0.77 -0.81 4.41
N MET A 131 -0.49 0.30 5.09
CA MET A 131 0.51 0.35 6.16
C MET A 131 0.19 -0.58 7.34
N LEU A 132 -1.09 -0.82 7.65
CA LEU A 132 -1.49 -1.78 8.70
C LEU A 132 -0.99 -3.21 8.39
N GLY A 133 -0.93 -3.58 7.11
CA GLY A 133 -0.39 -4.88 6.70
C GLY A 133 1.13 -4.88 6.47
N VAL A 134 1.73 -3.75 6.09
CA VAL A 134 3.17 -3.65 5.82
C VAL A 134 3.99 -3.69 7.10
N VAL A 135 3.71 -2.81 8.07
CA VAL A 135 4.53 -2.66 9.28
C VAL A 135 4.72 -3.98 10.04
N PRO A 136 3.68 -4.78 10.35
CA PRO A 136 3.88 -6.07 11.03
C PRO A 136 4.50 -7.16 10.15
N SER A 137 4.50 -6.99 8.82
CA SER A 137 5.15 -7.92 7.89
C SER A 137 6.64 -7.63 7.73
N GLU A 138 7.06 -6.38 7.99
CA GLU A 138 8.44 -5.91 7.87
C GLU A 138 9.18 -5.94 9.21
N MET A 139 8.50 -5.65 10.31
CA MET A 139 9.11 -5.49 11.63
C MET A 139 8.34 -6.29 12.69
N PRO A 140 9.02 -7.07 13.56
CA PRO A 140 8.36 -7.82 14.61
C PRO A 140 7.51 -6.94 15.52
N SER A 141 6.24 -7.29 15.70
CA SER A 141 5.27 -6.47 16.46
C SER A 141 5.59 -6.27 17.94
N LYS A 142 6.51 -7.07 18.50
CA LYS A 142 6.98 -6.99 19.89
C LYS A 142 8.18 -6.05 20.07
N TRP A 143 8.74 -5.53 18.98
CA TRP A 143 9.86 -4.60 19.05
C TRP A 143 9.45 -3.25 19.63
N ASN A 144 10.46 -2.46 19.97
CA ASN A 144 10.26 -1.17 20.63
C ASN A 144 9.30 -0.29 19.79
N TYR A 145 8.36 0.33 20.48
CA TYR A 145 7.28 1.09 19.87
C TYR A 145 7.77 2.26 19.00
N GLU A 146 8.86 2.93 19.39
CA GLU A 146 9.45 4.00 18.59
C GLU A 146 10.11 3.48 17.30
N ALA A 147 10.62 2.24 17.31
CA ALA A 147 11.09 1.58 16.08
C ALA A 147 9.93 1.23 15.14
N LEU A 148 8.79 0.78 15.69
CA LEU A 148 7.58 0.53 14.90
C LEU A 148 7.06 1.82 14.23
N LYS A 149 7.10 2.96 14.95
CA LYS A 149 6.77 4.27 14.38
C LYS A 149 7.75 4.69 13.28
N ALA A 150 9.05 4.50 13.51
CA ALA A 150 10.07 4.78 12.49
C ALA A 150 9.82 3.94 11.22
N GLN A 151 9.53 2.64 11.39
CA GLN A 151 9.17 1.74 10.29
C GLN A 151 7.91 2.22 9.56
N ALA A 152 6.86 2.64 10.26
CA ALA A 152 5.63 3.14 9.63
C ALA A 152 5.89 4.38 8.75
N ILE A 153 6.67 5.34 9.25
CA ILE A 153 7.01 6.56 8.50
C ILE A 153 7.91 6.23 7.29
N ALA A 154 8.93 5.38 7.46
CA ALA A 154 9.80 4.96 6.38
C ALA A 154 9.02 4.17 5.30
N ALA A 155 8.23 3.18 5.71
CA ALA A 155 7.41 2.38 4.81
C ALA A 155 6.41 3.22 4.00
N ARG A 156 5.74 4.20 4.64
CA ARG A 156 4.83 5.12 3.97
C ARG A 156 5.55 6.00 2.94
N SER A 157 6.72 6.51 3.31
CA SER A 157 7.54 7.34 2.42
C SER A 157 8.01 6.56 1.19
N TYR A 158 8.47 5.32 1.41
CA TYR A 158 8.81 4.40 0.33
C TYR A 158 7.64 4.17 -0.61
N ALA A 159 6.45 3.87 -0.06
CA ALA A 159 5.27 3.57 -0.86
C ALA A 159 4.88 4.73 -1.78
N ILE A 160 4.88 5.96 -1.25
CA ILE A 160 4.57 7.17 -2.00
C ILE A 160 5.63 7.47 -3.05
N ALA A 161 6.92 7.46 -2.68
CA ALA A 161 8.00 7.81 -3.60
C ALA A 161 8.17 6.81 -4.74
N ASN A 162 7.74 5.56 -4.54
CA ASN A 162 7.79 4.49 -5.55
C ASN A 162 6.42 4.18 -6.17
N ARG A 163 5.41 5.04 -6.00
CA ARG A 163 4.12 4.85 -6.67
C ARG A 163 4.32 4.82 -8.19
N GLY A 164 3.70 3.86 -8.89
CA GLY A 164 3.90 3.64 -10.31
C GLY A 164 5.22 2.96 -10.69
N LYS A 165 6.08 2.55 -9.74
CA LYS A 165 7.34 1.82 -10.01
C LYS A 165 7.12 0.61 -10.92
N ARG A 166 5.94 -0.03 -10.83
CA ARG A 166 5.56 -1.21 -11.62
C ARG A 166 4.40 -0.96 -12.57
N ALA A 167 4.22 0.27 -13.06
CA ALA A 167 3.11 0.64 -13.95
C ALA A 167 3.01 -0.29 -15.19
N ALA A 168 4.13 -0.78 -15.72
CA ALA A 168 4.17 -1.75 -16.81
C ALA A 168 3.38 -3.04 -16.48
N HIS A 169 3.38 -3.46 -15.21
CA HIS A 169 2.64 -4.63 -14.70
C HIS A 169 1.20 -4.30 -14.26
N GLY A 170 0.82 -3.03 -14.25
CA GLY A 170 -0.55 -2.58 -13.93
C GLY A 170 -0.81 -2.26 -12.46
N TYR A 171 0.24 -2.24 -11.64
CA TYR A 171 0.19 -1.93 -10.21
C TYR A 171 1.38 -1.06 -9.78
N ASP A 172 1.35 -0.52 -8.56
CA ASP A 172 2.38 0.38 -8.05
C ASP A 172 3.58 -0.40 -7.49
N LEU A 173 3.30 -1.36 -6.59
CA LEU A 173 4.28 -2.15 -5.82
C LEU A 173 3.84 -3.62 -5.71
N LYS A 174 4.76 -4.53 -5.42
CA LYS A 174 4.53 -5.94 -5.09
C LYS A 174 4.39 -6.14 -3.58
N ASP A 175 3.76 -7.25 -3.19
CA ASP A 175 3.60 -7.68 -1.80
C ASP A 175 4.81 -8.44 -1.20
N THR A 176 5.96 -8.40 -1.88
CA THR A 176 7.19 -9.11 -1.52
C THR A 176 8.30 -8.13 -1.12
N PRO A 177 9.36 -8.60 -0.43
CA PRO A 177 10.52 -7.76 -0.08
C PRO A 177 11.27 -7.13 -1.27
N GLU A 178 10.92 -7.43 -2.53
CA GLU A 178 11.40 -6.66 -3.68
C GLU A 178 10.94 -5.18 -3.61
N ASP A 179 9.76 -4.95 -3.03
CA ASP A 179 9.25 -3.62 -2.74
C ASP A 179 9.02 -3.45 -1.25
N GLN A 180 7.96 -4.09 -0.71
CA GLN A 180 7.66 -4.13 0.72
C GLN A 180 6.92 -5.43 1.04
N ALA A 181 7.32 -6.10 2.13
CA ALA A 181 6.57 -7.25 2.62
C ALA A 181 5.15 -6.81 3.02
N TYR A 182 4.14 -7.47 2.46
CA TYR A 182 2.73 -7.14 2.72
C TYR A 182 1.89 -8.38 3.00
N GLY A 183 1.46 -8.51 4.26
CA GLY A 183 0.67 -9.64 4.77
C GLY A 183 -0.83 -9.43 4.76
N GLY A 184 -1.31 -8.28 4.28
CA GLY A 184 -2.73 -7.91 4.32
C GLY A 184 -3.25 -7.73 5.76
N ALA A 185 -4.57 -7.78 5.90
CA ALA A 185 -5.27 -7.70 7.18
C ALA A 185 -4.92 -8.86 8.12
N SER A 186 -4.52 -10.01 7.56
CA SER A 186 -4.11 -11.18 8.35
C SER A 186 -2.83 -10.98 9.15
N ALA A 187 -2.00 -9.99 8.81
CA ALA A 187 -0.77 -9.69 9.53
C ALA A 187 -0.95 -8.61 10.62
N GLU A 188 -2.10 -7.93 10.65
CA GLU A 188 -2.32 -6.81 11.56
C GLU A 188 -2.18 -7.20 13.03
N THR A 189 -1.56 -6.31 13.81
CA THR A 189 -1.46 -6.45 15.27
C THR A 189 -1.81 -5.14 15.94
N ALA A 190 -2.36 -5.18 17.16
CA ALA A 190 -2.75 -3.96 17.87
C ALA A 190 -1.59 -2.96 18.04
N ASN A 191 -0.39 -3.46 18.35
CA ASN A 191 0.78 -2.61 18.59
C ASN A 191 1.27 -1.91 17.31
N THR A 192 1.40 -2.64 16.20
CA THR A 192 1.81 -2.06 14.91
C THR A 192 0.73 -1.15 14.33
N ASN A 193 -0.55 -1.50 14.48
CA ASN A 193 -1.66 -0.68 14.04
C ASN A 193 -1.66 0.67 14.76
N ARG A 194 -1.42 0.68 16.07
CA ARG A 194 -1.29 1.91 16.85
C ARG A 194 -0.14 2.79 16.36
N ALA A 195 1.03 2.22 16.07
CA ALA A 195 2.16 2.96 15.51
C ALA A 195 1.85 3.58 14.13
N VAL A 196 1.14 2.86 13.26
CA VAL A 196 0.67 3.37 11.96
C VAL A 196 -0.29 4.55 12.16
N ILE A 197 -1.28 4.38 13.05
CA ILE A 197 -2.31 5.41 13.32
C ILE A 197 -1.71 6.67 13.94
N GLU A 198 -0.80 6.55 14.91
CA GLU A 198 -0.17 7.71 15.56
C GLU A 198 0.79 8.46 14.60
N THR A 199 1.30 7.77 13.57
CA THR A 199 2.16 8.37 12.53
C THR A 199 1.44 8.67 11.22
N LYS A 200 0.10 8.64 11.23
CA LYS A 200 -0.75 8.78 10.04
C LYS A 200 -0.35 9.98 9.19
N GLY A 201 -0.11 9.74 7.89
CA GLY A 201 0.31 10.75 6.92
C GLY A 201 1.73 11.29 7.07
N ILE A 202 2.50 10.94 8.12
CA ILE A 202 3.86 11.43 8.29
C ILE A 202 4.80 10.72 7.32
N VAL A 203 5.58 11.50 6.58
CA VAL A 203 6.55 11.05 5.57
C VAL A 203 7.88 11.79 5.70
N ILE A 204 8.93 11.18 5.18
CA ILE A 204 10.29 11.71 5.13
C ILE A 204 10.47 12.44 3.80
N THR A 205 11.02 13.64 3.86
CA THR A 205 11.21 14.51 2.71
C THR A 205 12.65 15.02 2.63
N TYR A 206 13.12 15.23 1.40
CA TYR A 206 14.37 15.92 1.12
C TYR A 206 14.11 16.89 -0.03
N ASN A 207 14.49 18.15 0.12
CA ASN A 207 14.15 19.23 -0.82
C ASN A 207 12.65 19.25 -1.18
N GLN A 208 11.79 19.15 -0.17
CA GLN A 208 10.32 19.16 -0.29
C GLN A 208 9.70 18.00 -1.09
N LYS A 209 10.50 16.99 -1.46
CA LYS A 209 10.02 15.77 -2.13
C LYS A 209 10.08 14.60 -1.16
N VAL A 210 9.05 13.75 -1.17
CA VAL A 210 9.05 12.50 -0.41
C VAL A 210 10.16 11.60 -0.93
N ILE A 211 10.99 11.07 -0.03
CA ILE A 211 12.09 10.19 -0.41
C ILE A 211 11.66 8.71 -0.44
N PRO A 212 12.25 7.89 -1.33
CA PRO A 212 12.20 6.44 -1.20
C PRO A 212 13.05 6.04 0.03
N ALA A 213 12.43 6.01 1.20
CA ALA A 213 13.09 5.70 2.47
C ALA A 213 13.36 4.18 2.55
N TYR A 214 14.48 3.76 1.95
CA TYR A 214 14.91 2.36 1.95
C TYR A 214 15.28 1.88 3.36
N TYR A 215 14.93 0.64 3.66
CA TYR A 215 15.25 -0.02 4.91
C TYR A 215 15.58 -1.51 4.66
N SER A 216 16.30 -2.14 5.59
CA SER A 216 16.61 -3.57 5.52
C SER A 216 16.67 -4.17 6.92
N ALA A 217 16.51 -5.50 7.03
CA ALA A 217 16.51 -6.20 8.30
C ALA A 217 17.75 -5.89 9.15
N SER A 218 18.95 -6.08 8.57
CA SER A 218 20.21 -5.72 9.19
C SER A 218 21.19 -5.22 8.14
N ALA A 219 21.98 -4.20 8.49
CA ALA A 219 23.10 -3.73 7.68
C ALA A 219 24.44 -4.39 8.07
N GLY A 220 24.52 -5.00 9.26
CA GLY A 220 25.69 -5.76 9.71
C GLY A 220 26.82 -4.87 10.21
N GLY A 221 26.49 -3.84 10.98
CA GLY A 221 27.40 -2.89 11.61
C GLY A 221 27.45 -1.52 10.92
N HIS A 222 27.33 -1.45 9.59
CA HIS A 222 27.26 -0.18 8.86
C HIS A 222 26.27 -0.23 7.68
N THR A 223 25.54 0.86 7.47
CA THR A 223 24.74 1.07 6.26
C THR A 223 25.65 1.34 5.06
N VAL A 224 25.11 1.26 3.84
CA VAL A 224 25.88 1.53 2.61
C VAL A 224 25.44 2.83 1.94
N ASN A 225 26.34 3.45 1.20
CA ASN A 225 26.01 4.61 0.37
C ASN A 225 25.13 4.19 -0.82
N ALA A 226 24.15 5.01 -1.20
CA ALA A 226 23.32 4.75 -2.38
C ALA A 226 24.14 4.56 -3.66
N GLY A 227 25.16 5.38 -3.89
CA GLY A 227 26.06 5.28 -5.05
C GLY A 227 26.82 3.95 -5.15
N ALA A 228 26.95 3.21 -4.05
CA ALA A 228 27.61 1.90 -4.04
C ALA A 228 26.68 0.75 -4.47
N VAL A 229 25.36 0.97 -4.47
CA VAL A 229 24.35 -0.05 -4.84
C VAL A 229 23.59 0.35 -6.11
N TRP A 230 23.37 1.65 -6.33
CA TRP A 230 22.69 2.20 -7.49
C TRP A 230 23.49 3.34 -8.10
N ASN A 231 23.45 3.47 -9.41
CA ASN A 231 24.17 4.50 -10.18
C ASN A 231 23.53 5.90 -10.06
N LYS A 232 22.97 6.23 -8.89
CA LYS A 232 22.26 7.47 -8.58
C LYS A 232 22.68 7.94 -7.19
N ASP A 233 23.23 9.15 -7.09
CA ASP A 233 23.51 9.75 -5.79
C ASP A 233 22.20 10.13 -5.10
N LEU A 234 21.98 9.56 -3.93
CA LEU A 234 20.88 9.90 -3.03
C LEU A 234 21.52 10.55 -1.80
N PRO A 235 21.57 11.89 -1.71
CA PRO A 235 22.38 12.60 -0.72
C PRO A 235 21.95 12.34 0.72
N TYR A 236 20.71 11.91 0.93
CA TYR A 236 20.14 11.51 2.21
C TYR A 236 20.45 10.05 2.59
N LEU A 237 21.09 9.25 1.73
CA LEU A 237 21.49 7.85 2.01
C LEU A 237 23.02 7.74 2.04
N LYS A 238 23.60 8.15 3.16
CA LYS A 238 25.03 8.01 3.44
C LYS A 238 25.26 6.86 4.43
N SER A 239 26.43 6.23 4.30
CA SER A 239 26.90 5.21 5.23
C SER A 239 27.00 5.77 6.65
N VAL A 240 26.36 5.12 7.61
CA VAL A 240 26.42 5.39 9.04
C VAL A 240 26.54 4.06 9.81
N PRO A 241 27.10 4.05 11.04
CA PRO A 241 27.00 2.88 11.91
C PRO A 241 25.53 2.44 12.06
N SER A 242 25.23 1.15 12.00
CA SER A 242 23.85 0.66 12.00
C SER A 242 23.39 0.04 13.32
N PHE A 243 24.21 0.10 14.37
CA PHE A 243 23.89 -0.39 15.71
C PHE A 243 23.37 -1.83 15.75
N ASP A 244 23.81 -2.66 14.81
CA ASP A 244 23.41 -4.06 14.63
C ASP A 244 24.62 -4.95 14.31
N ASP A 245 25.80 -4.59 14.83
CA ASP A 245 27.09 -5.23 14.57
C ASP A 245 27.08 -6.74 14.86
N ASN A 246 26.27 -7.17 15.84
CA ASN A 246 26.11 -8.58 16.23
C ASN A 246 25.06 -9.33 15.39
N VAL A 247 24.45 -8.68 14.39
CA VAL A 247 23.42 -9.26 13.52
C VAL A 247 23.96 -9.34 12.10
N LYS A 248 24.04 -10.54 11.54
CA LYS A 248 24.47 -10.74 10.15
C LYS A 248 23.64 -9.87 9.19
N LYS A 249 24.32 -9.16 8.28
CA LYS A 249 23.68 -8.36 7.23
C LYS A 249 22.60 -9.18 6.51
N ASN A 250 21.41 -8.59 6.39
CA ASN A 250 20.27 -9.18 5.71
C ASN A 250 19.49 -8.08 4.99
N GLY A 251 19.56 -8.10 3.65
CA GLY A 251 19.06 -7.04 2.77
C GLY A 251 20.17 -6.15 2.21
N HIS A 252 19.79 -5.07 1.55
CA HIS A 252 20.74 -4.21 0.81
C HIS A 252 21.66 -3.37 1.72
N GLY A 253 21.23 -3.06 2.96
CA GLY A 253 21.96 -2.18 3.87
C GLY A 253 21.82 -0.67 3.59
N LEU A 254 20.99 -0.27 2.62
CA LEU A 254 20.66 1.14 2.35
C LEU A 254 19.63 1.67 3.34
N GLY A 255 19.88 2.89 3.84
CA GLY A 255 18.97 3.61 4.73
C GLY A 255 18.86 2.94 6.09
N MET A 256 17.64 2.78 6.59
CA MET A 256 17.42 2.34 7.97
C MET A 256 17.66 0.83 8.17
N SER A 257 18.53 0.46 9.12
CA SER A 257 18.54 -0.90 9.68
C SER A 257 17.37 -1.08 10.64
N GLN A 258 16.58 -2.14 10.48
CA GLN A 258 15.46 -2.44 11.36
C GLN A 258 15.96 -2.86 12.74
N HIS A 259 16.93 -3.78 12.82
CA HIS A 259 17.57 -4.16 14.09
C HIS A 259 18.21 -2.94 14.77
N GLY A 260 18.91 -2.11 14.00
CA GLY A 260 19.51 -0.89 14.48
C GLY A 260 18.51 0.13 15.02
N ALA A 261 17.39 0.32 14.33
CA ALA A 261 16.29 1.16 14.78
C ALA A 261 15.71 0.67 16.12
N ASN A 262 15.52 -0.65 16.28
CA ASN A 262 15.10 -1.22 17.56
C ASN A 262 16.13 -1.00 18.67
N ASN A 263 17.42 -1.15 18.39
CA ASN A 263 18.48 -0.95 19.37
C ASN A 263 18.61 0.52 19.79
N LEU A 264 18.51 1.46 18.85
CA LEU A 264 18.43 2.89 19.16
C LEU A 264 17.19 3.23 20.00
N ALA A 265 16.03 2.66 19.65
CA ALA A 265 14.82 2.87 20.42
C ALA A 265 14.92 2.31 21.85
N GLN A 266 15.62 1.19 22.06
CA GLN A 266 15.94 0.65 23.38
C GLN A 266 16.88 1.57 24.18
N GLN A 267 17.69 2.39 23.52
CA GLN A 267 18.52 3.44 24.13
C GLN A 267 17.75 4.76 24.37
N GLY A 268 16.45 4.80 24.12
CA GLY A 268 15.58 5.95 24.39
C GLY A 268 15.42 6.92 23.21
N TYR A 269 15.91 6.58 22.01
CA TYR A 269 15.69 7.39 20.82
C TYR A 269 14.24 7.28 20.36
N ASN A 270 13.62 8.42 20.03
CA ASN A 270 12.30 8.43 19.41
C ASN A 270 12.37 8.19 17.89
N ALA A 271 11.21 7.94 17.28
CA ALA A 271 11.11 7.64 15.85
C ALA A 271 11.77 8.70 14.95
N TYR A 272 11.61 9.99 15.26
CA TYR A 272 12.19 11.06 14.46
C TYR A 272 13.71 11.07 14.56
N GLN A 273 14.27 10.88 15.76
CA GLN A 273 15.71 10.81 15.98
C GLN A 273 16.33 9.61 15.25
N ILE A 274 15.67 8.45 15.31
CA ILE A 274 16.06 7.24 14.57
C ILE A 274 16.10 7.54 13.06
N LEU A 275 15.04 8.16 12.52
CA LEU A 275 14.97 8.45 11.09
C LEU A 275 16.00 9.52 10.66
N THR A 276 16.20 10.59 11.42
CA THR A 276 17.24 11.58 11.09
C THR A 276 18.65 11.04 11.21
N TYR A 277 18.85 10.00 12.02
CA TYR A 277 20.12 9.29 12.10
C TYR A 277 20.43 8.53 10.81
N TYR A 278 19.45 7.77 10.30
CA TYR A 278 19.64 6.96 9.09
C TYR A 278 19.50 7.72 7.77
N TYR A 279 18.74 8.82 7.76
CA TYR A 279 18.50 9.62 6.56
C TYR A 279 19.02 11.04 6.77
N ASN A 280 20.10 11.39 6.07
CA ASN A 280 20.82 12.64 6.30
C ASN A 280 20.07 13.86 5.74
N ASN A 281 20.05 14.96 6.50
CA ASN A 281 19.46 16.25 6.11
C ASN A 281 17.99 16.17 5.63
N VAL A 282 17.22 15.21 6.14
CA VAL A 282 15.80 15.08 5.84
C VAL A 282 14.94 15.96 6.72
N LYS A 283 13.71 16.23 6.27
CA LYS A 283 12.64 16.84 7.05
C LYS A 283 11.42 15.93 7.05
N PHE A 284 10.49 16.17 7.96
CA PHE A 284 9.23 15.45 8.01
C PHE A 284 8.11 16.31 7.42
N GLY A 285 7.31 15.70 6.55
CA GLY A 285 6.09 16.28 6.02
C GLY A 285 4.87 15.47 6.47
N ARG A 286 3.69 16.04 6.30
CA ARG A 286 2.43 15.31 6.43
C ARG A 286 1.70 15.36 5.10
N LEU A 287 1.27 14.20 4.61
CA LEU A 287 0.48 14.09 3.39
C LEU A 287 -0.87 14.81 3.58
N ASP A 288 -1.38 15.36 2.48
CA ASP A 288 -2.72 15.94 2.43
C ASP A 288 -3.75 14.93 2.95
N PRO A 289 -4.75 15.35 3.77
CA PRO A 289 -5.85 14.48 4.20
C PRO A 289 -6.50 13.65 3.09
N ALA A 290 -6.49 14.10 1.83
CA ALA A 290 -6.95 13.34 0.68
C ALA A 290 -6.23 11.99 0.47
N TRP A 291 -4.98 11.85 0.95
CA TRP A 291 -4.20 10.60 0.94
C TRP A 291 -4.50 9.69 2.13
N VAL A 292 -5.23 10.21 3.11
CA VAL A 292 -5.27 9.74 4.50
C VAL A 292 -6.69 9.27 4.89
N LEU A 293 -7.70 9.64 4.11
CA LEU A 293 -9.12 9.27 4.25
C LEU A 293 -9.49 8.08 3.38
#